data_AF-A0A3D5BA06-F1
#
_entry.id   AF-A0A3D5BA06-F1
#
_cell.length_a   1.000
_cell.length_b   1.000
_cell.length_c   1.000
_cell.angle_alpha   90.00
_cell.angle_beta   90.00
_cell.angle_gamma   90.00
#
_symmetry.space_group_name_H-M   'P 1'
#
loop_
_entity.id
_entity.type
_entity.pdbx_description
1 polymer ?
#
loop_
_entity_poly.entity_id
_entity_poly.type
_entity_poly.pdbx_seq_one_letter_code
_entity_poly.pdbx_strand_id
1 'polypeptide(L)'
;MTTTPPRWDLSNVYPGLDSQELIGDFEWVKNHAEALLQRYEEEFVQMDTNSPSEKINQALSLMVDEVNALLEKAFTINAYLSSFTTTDSFNQEAARLDSRFDQVMVGVQKVSVLLQAWVGTFKDVLPKVLALGNSAGEHAFPIIEMAEQSQYMMSEREEVLANELNLSGAAAWSKLQGVVTSQKTVEFELGGKIQTLPMPALINLHSHPDESVRKRAYEAEMAAWESVKEPLAACMNGIKGWVNTLNVHRGRKNAIEEPIDQGRIDPETLDAMMGAMKDSFPTFRRYFKAKAARFGQDALPWWNLFAPVGKIEKEYSFPEAADFILKNFETFSPELRDFAKNAFDNNWIDAEQRPGKRGGAFC
;
A
#
# COMPACT_ATOMS: atom_id res chain seq x y z
N MET A 1 16.79 -27.07 5.36
CA MET A 1 15.85 -25.94 5.30
C MET A 1 14.67 -26.30 6.18
N THR A 2 14.24 -25.39 7.05
CA THR A 2 13.13 -25.64 7.98
C THR A 2 11.84 -25.92 7.20
N THR A 3 11.05 -26.88 7.67
CA THR A 3 9.68 -27.11 7.15
C THR A 3 8.73 -25.96 7.53
N THR A 4 9.11 -25.17 8.54
CA THR A 4 8.40 -23.96 8.95
C THR A 4 8.69 -22.83 7.96
N PRO A 5 7.66 -22.16 7.42
CA PRO A 5 7.83 -20.97 6.58
C PRO A 5 8.64 -19.88 7.31
N PRO A 6 9.48 -19.11 6.61
CA PRO A 6 10.35 -18.11 7.23
C PRO A 6 9.56 -16.92 7.78
N ARG A 7 10.22 -16.21 8.68
CA ARG A 7 9.93 -14.83 9.05
C ARG A 7 11.06 -13.98 8.50
N TRP A 8 10.75 -12.74 8.14
CA TRP A 8 11.82 -11.87 7.64
C TRP A 8 12.83 -11.51 8.72
N ASP A 9 14.03 -11.15 8.30
CA ASP A 9 15.05 -10.51 9.10
C ASP A 9 15.28 -9.11 8.54
N LEU A 10 15.03 -8.09 9.36
CA LEU A 10 15.15 -6.68 8.99
C LEU A 10 16.29 -5.98 9.71
N SER A 11 17.19 -6.75 10.34
CA SER A 11 18.37 -6.23 11.04
C SER A 11 19.34 -5.50 10.11
N ASN A 12 19.24 -5.73 8.80
CA ASN A 12 19.97 -4.99 7.76
C ASN A 12 19.44 -3.56 7.55
N VAL A 13 18.20 -3.27 7.98
CA VAL A 13 17.62 -1.92 7.93
C VAL A 13 17.89 -1.20 9.26
N TYR A 14 17.44 -1.78 10.37
CA TYR A 14 17.77 -1.33 11.72
C TYR A 14 17.96 -2.54 12.64
N PRO A 15 18.90 -2.51 13.62
CA PRO A 15 19.15 -3.63 14.52
C PRO A 15 17.94 -4.08 15.37
N GLY A 16 16.99 -3.18 15.63
CA GLY A 16 15.83 -3.43 16.48
C GLY A 16 14.87 -2.24 16.55
N LEU A 17 13.73 -2.40 17.22
CA LEU A 17 12.76 -1.31 17.43
C LEU A 17 13.23 -0.28 18.48
N ASP A 18 14.16 -0.68 19.34
CA ASP A 18 14.76 0.13 20.40
C ASP A 18 16.17 0.65 20.02
N SER A 19 16.59 0.42 18.77
CA SER A 19 17.94 0.76 18.32
C SER A 19 18.17 2.27 18.29
N GLN A 20 19.40 2.68 18.61
CA GLN A 20 19.78 4.10 18.59
C GLN A 20 19.82 4.66 17.16
N GLU A 21 20.08 3.80 16.17
CA GLU A 21 20.06 4.15 14.75
C GLU A 21 18.65 4.54 14.30
N LEU A 22 17.62 3.76 14.66
CA LEU A 22 16.24 4.08 14.34
C LEU A 22 15.80 5.39 15.00
N ILE A 23 16.12 5.54 16.29
CA ILE A 23 15.81 6.77 17.05
C ILE A 23 16.53 7.99 16.45
N GLY A 24 17.81 7.82 16.07
CA GLY A 24 18.59 8.86 15.40
C GLY A 24 17.99 9.27 14.06
N ASP A 25 17.51 8.31 13.28
CA ASP A 25 16.87 8.55 11.99
C ASP A 25 15.50 9.23 12.12
N PHE A 26 14.72 8.95 13.18
CA PHE A 26 13.52 9.71 13.50
C PHE A 26 13.83 11.20 13.71
N GLU A 27 14.82 11.49 14.56
CA GLU A 27 15.21 12.86 14.86
C GLU A 27 15.82 13.53 13.63
N TRP A 28 16.57 12.80 12.79
CA TRP A 28 17.07 13.33 11.53
C TRP A 28 15.93 13.74 10.59
N VAL A 29 14.92 12.89 10.39
CA VAL A 29 13.78 13.19 9.49
C VAL A 29 13.05 14.43 9.99
N LYS A 30 12.78 14.50 11.31
CA LYS A 30 12.14 15.64 11.93
C LYS A 30 12.94 16.93 11.72
N ASN A 31 14.22 16.93 12.10
CA ASN A 31 15.07 18.12 12.03
C ASN A 31 15.31 18.55 10.57
N HIS A 32 15.42 17.61 9.64
CA HIS A 32 15.60 17.91 8.22
C HIS A 32 14.33 18.51 7.61
N ALA A 33 13.14 18.03 7.99
CA ALA A 33 11.88 18.66 7.61
C ALA A 33 11.76 20.09 8.18
N GLU A 34 12.14 20.30 9.46
CA GLU A 34 12.17 21.65 10.06
C GLU A 34 13.16 22.58 9.36
N ALA A 35 14.35 22.10 8.98
CA ALA A 35 15.33 22.88 8.25
C ALA A 35 14.85 23.23 6.83
N LEU A 36 14.20 22.30 6.13
CA LEU A 36 13.62 22.55 4.82
C LEU A 36 12.45 23.54 4.88
N LEU A 37 11.65 23.50 5.95
CA LEU A 37 10.62 24.51 6.24
C LEU A 37 11.24 25.90 6.43
N GLN A 38 12.31 26.00 7.23
CA GLN A 38 13.00 27.27 7.44
C GLN A 38 13.58 27.81 6.13
N ARG A 39 14.23 26.96 5.33
CA ARG A 39 14.73 27.34 4.00
C ARG A 39 13.61 27.82 3.10
N TYR A 40 12.46 27.16 3.12
CA TYR A 40 11.29 27.60 2.37
C TYR A 40 10.91 29.04 2.75
N GLU A 41 10.75 29.30 4.04
CA GLU A 41 10.32 30.59 4.59
C GLU A 41 11.34 31.73 4.38
N GLU A 42 12.64 31.41 4.35
CA GLU A 42 13.72 32.41 4.22
C GLU A 42 14.17 32.63 2.77
N GLU A 43 14.22 31.57 1.96
CA GLU A 43 14.85 31.58 0.64
C GLU A 43 13.85 31.34 -0.50
N PHE A 44 13.06 30.26 -0.45
CA PHE A 44 12.24 29.85 -1.59
C PHE A 44 11.11 30.84 -1.90
N VAL A 45 10.45 31.35 -0.86
CA VAL A 45 9.37 32.35 -1.02
C VAL A 45 9.84 33.69 -1.60
N GLN A 46 11.15 33.96 -1.64
CA GLN A 46 11.71 35.18 -2.23
C GLN A 46 11.85 35.09 -3.76
N MET A 47 11.55 33.92 -4.35
CA MET A 47 11.58 33.70 -5.79
C MET A 47 10.19 33.77 -6.40
N ASP A 48 10.12 34.38 -7.58
CA ASP A 48 8.91 34.52 -8.39
C ASP A 48 9.22 34.21 -9.86
N THR A 49 8.20 34.28 -10.72
CA THR A 49 8.35 34.01 -12.16
C THR A 49 9.24 35.01 -12.90
N ASN A 50 9.58 36.16 -12.30
CA ASN A 50 10.50 37.15 -12.86
C ASN A 50 11.96 36.87 -12.48
N SER A 51 12.20 35.96 -11.53
CA SER A 51 13.53 35.57 -11.12
C SER A 51 14.30 34.91 -12.28
N PRO A 52 15.64 35.04 -12.35
CA PRO A 52 16.43 34.40 -13.40
C PRO A 52 16.18 32.89 -13.46
N SER A 53 16.02 32.34 -14.66
CA SER A 53 15.70 30.91 -14.85
C SER A 53 16.74 29.99 -14.22
N GLU A 54 18.01 30.41 -14.23
CA GLU A 54 19.13 29.71 -13.58
C GLU A 54 18.95 29.65 -12.06
N LYS A 55 18.47 30.73 -11.44
CA LYS A 55 18.22 30.79 -10.00
C LYS A 55 17.04 29.89 -9.61
N ILE A 56 15.96 29.89 -10.40
CA ILE A 56 14.81 29.01 -10.20
C ILE A 56 15.25 27.54 -10.35
N ASN A 57 16.05 27.21 -11.38
CA ASN A 57 16.57 25.86 -11.58
C ASN A 57 17.44 25.39 -10.41
N GLN A 58 18.31 26.25 -9.90
CA GLN A 58 19.15 25.94 -8.74
C GLN A 58 18.30 25.66 -7.50
N ALA A 59 17.28 26.48 -7.24
CA ALA A 59 16.37 26.28 -6.11
C ALA A 59 15.55 24.99 -6.23
N LEU A 60 15.00 24.70 -7.42
CA LEU A 60 14.29 23.45 -7.67
C LEU A 60 15.21 22.24 -7.54
N SER A 61 16.47 22.35 -7.97
CA SER A 61 17.44 21.24 -7.85
C SER A 61 17.78 20.98 -6.39
N LEU A 62 18.01 22.03 -5.60
CA LEU A 62 18.25 21.90 -4.16
C LEU A 62 17.03 21.30 -3.45
N MET A 63 15.81 21.76 -3.78
CA MET A 63 14.58 21.18 -3.27
C MET A 63 14.49 19.68 -3.58
N VAL A 64 14.77 19.27 -4.82
CA VAL A 64 14.75 17.86 -5.24
C VAL A 64 15.74 17.04 -4.42
N ASP A 65 16.98 17.51 -4.28
CA ASP A 65 18.02 16.79 -3.56
C ASP A 65 17.68 16.61 -2.07
N GLU A 66 17.19 17.68 -1.40
CA GLU A 66 16.80 17.65 0.02
C GLU A 66 15.53 16.80 0.23
N VAL A 67 14.52 16.93 -0.63
CA VAL A 67 13.28 16.13 -0.55
C VAL A 67 13.55 14.65 -0.82
N ASN A 68 14.39 14.32 -1.81
CA ASN A 68 14.73 12.92 -2.10
C ASN A 68 15.41 12.26 -0.90
N ALA A 69 16.43 12.91 -0.32
CA ALA A 69 17.11 12.40 0.87
C ALA A 69 16.16 12.26 2.07
N LEU A 70 15.25 13.23 2.25
CA LEU A 70 14.23 13.19 3.30
C LEU A 70 13.28 12.01 3.14
N LEU A 71 12.69 11.86 1.95
CA LEU A 71 11.68 10.85 1.67
C LEU A 71 12.25 9.44 1.62
N GLU A 72 13.48 9.26 1.11
CA GLU A 72 14.17 7.96 1.11
C GLU A 72 14.27 7.40 2.54
N LYS A 73 14.75 8.22 3.48
CA LYS A 73 14.86 7.81 4.88
C LYS A 73 13.48 7.66 5.53
N ALA A 74 12.58 8.61 5.31
CA ALA A 74 11.25 8.57 5.91
C ALA A 74 10.44 7.33 5.48
N PHE A 75 10.48 6.97 4.20
CA PHE A 75 9.82 5.77 3.69
C PHE A 75 10.53 4.49 4.12
N THR A 76 11.85 4.50 4.28
CA THR A 76 12.59 3.35 4.85
C THR A 76 12.13 3.06 6.28
N ILE A 77 12.01 4.10 7.13
CA ILE A 77 11.47 3.97 8.48
C ILE A 77 10.03 3.47 8.46
N ASN A 78 9.17 4.07 7.62
CA ASN A 78 7.77 3.65 7.53
C ASN A 78 7.64 2.18 7.11
N ALA A 79 8.38 1.75 6.08
CA ALA A 79 8.41 0.35 5.65
C ALA A 79 8.89 -0.58 6.78
N TYR A 80 9.94 -0.18 7.50
CA TYR A 80 10.45 -0.94 8.65
C TYR A 80 9.40 -1.08 9.76
N LEU A 81 8.71 -0.01 10.17
CA LEU A 81 7.66 -0.08 11.21
C LEU A 81 6.40 -0.81 10.73
N SER A 82 5.99 -0.58 9.48
CA SER A 82 4.86 -1.25 8.82
C SER A 82 5.07 -2.76 8.78
N SER A 83 6.33 -3.20 8.59
CA SER A 83 6.68 -4.61 8.64
C SER A 83 6.22 -5.25 9.98
N PHE A 84 6.58 -4.70 11.14
CA PHE A 84 6.21 -5.26 12.43
C PHE A 84 4.70 -5.17 12.69
N THR A 85 4.08 -4.03 12.36
CA THR A 85 2.64 -3.83 12.63
C THR A 85 1.74 -4.68 11.74
N THR A 86 2.16 -4.97 10.50
CA THR A 86 1.41 -5.83 9.57
C THR A 86 1.66 -7.32 9.81
N THR A 87 2.81 -7.70 10.36
CA THR A 87 3.11 -9.09 10.70
C THR A 87 2.65 -9.51 12.09
N ASP A 88 2.44 -8.54 12.98
CA ASP A 88 1.86 -8.73 14.30
C ASP A 88 1.16 -7.46 14.80
N SER A 89 -0.14 -7.37 14.55
CA SER A 89 -0.99 -6.28 15.06
C SER A 89 -1.19 -6.30 16.59
N PHE A 90 -0.68 -7.31 17.32
CA PHE A 90 -0.61 -7.27 18.78
C PHE A 90 0.65 -6.58 19.31
N ASN A 91 1.65 -6.33 18.46
CA ASN A 91 2.91 -5.70 18.85
C ASN A 91 2.70 -4.21 19.22
N GLN A 92 2.50 -3.96 20.52
CA GLN A 92 2.25 -2.62 21.06
C GLN A 92 3.46 -1.69 20.96
N GLU A 93 4.67 -2.24 21.00
CA GLU A 93 5.89 -1.44 20.86
C GLU A 93 6.00 -0.86 19.46
N ALA A 94 5.84 -1.70 18.44
CA ALA A 94 5.82 -1.28 17.04
C ALA A 94 4.68 -0.29 16.77
N ALA A 95 3.46 -0.58 17.25
CA ALA A 95 2.31 0.31 17.06
C ALA A 95 2.51 1.70 17.68
N ARG A 96 3.16 1.77 18.85
CA ARG A 96 3.51 3.03 19.51
C ARG A 96 4.57 3.79 18.71
N LEU A 97 5.60 3.11 18.22
CA LEU A 97 6.65 3.74 17.40
C LEU A 97 6.11 4.25 16.06
N ASP A 98 5.27 3.46 15.40
CA ASP A 98 4.53 3.86 14.19
C ASP A 98 3.70 5.12 14.43
N SER A 99 2.93 5.16 15.53
CA SER A 99 2.14 6.35 15.90
C SER A 99 2.99 7.57 16.24
N ARG A 100 4.19 7.38 16.82
CA ARG A 100 5.15 8.48 17.04
C ARG A 100 5.73 8.98 15.72
N PHE A 101 6.03 8.08 14.80
CA PHE A 101 6.59 8.43 13.50
C PHE A 101 5.56 9.15 12.61
N ASP A 102 4.28 8.78 12.69
CA ASP A 102 3.19 9.51 12.02
C ASP A 102 3.18 11.01 12.38
N GLN A 103 3.47 11.36 13.64
CA GLN A 103 3.56 12.76 14.06
C GLN A 103 4.74 13.48 13.41
N VAL A 104 5.87 12.79 13.19
CA VAL A 104 7.01 13.32 12.43
C VAL A 104 6.61 13.52 10.96
N MET A 105 5.88 12.57 10.39
CA MET A 105 5.42 12.64 8.99
C MET A 105 4.45 13.79 8.73
N VAL A 106 3.68 14.26 9.72
CA VAL A 106 2.88 15.49 9.58
C VAL A 106 3.76 16.71 9.28
N GLY A 107 4.94 16.80 9.90
CA GLY A 107 5.92 17.86 9.60
C GLY A 107 6.43 17.77 8.15
N VAL A 108 6.76 16.56 7.69
CA VAL A 108 7.16 16.29 6.30
C VAL A 108 6.04 16.66 5.31
N GLN A 109 4.80 16.31 5.63
CA GLN A 109 3.62 16.63 4.81
C GLN A 109 3.36 18.14 4.73
N LYS A 110 3.54 18.87 5.83
CA LYS A 110 3.43 20.33 5.84
C LYS A 110 4.43 20.97 4.86
N VAL A 111 5.69 20.54 4.90
CA VAL A 111 6.71 21.04 3.96
C VAL A 111 6.36 20.67 2.52
N SER A 112 5.90 19.44 2.29
CA SER A 112 5.49 18.97 0.96
C SER A 112 4.38 19.82 0.36
N VAL A 113 3.37 20.19 1.15
CA VAL A 113 2.27 21.11 0.74
C VAL A 113 2.83 22.46 0.30
N LEU A 114 3.69 23.07 1.11
CA LEU A 114 4.27 24.39 0.80
C LEU A 114 5.12 24.35 -0.48
N LEU A 115 5.97 23.33 -0.61
CA LEU A 115 6.77 23.14 -1.81
C LEU A 115 5.89 22.92 -3.04
N GLN A 116 4.79 22.16 -2.94
CA GLN A 116 3.89 21.92 -4.06
C GLN A 116 3.21 23.21 -4.53
N ALA A 117 2.73 24.03 -3.59
CA ALA A 117 2.17 25.35 -3.90
C ALA A 117 3.21 26.24 -4.60
N TRP A 118 4.44 26.28 -4.07
CA TRP A 118 5.54 27.06 -4.64
C TRP A 118 5.95 26.61 -6.03
N VAL A 119 6.17 25.30 -6.25
CA VAL A 119 6.46 24.72 -7.57
C VAL A 119 5.34 25.07 -8.57
N GLY A 120 4.08 25.03 -8.12
CA GLY A 120 2.91 25.44 -8.91
C GLY A 120 2.99 26.86 -9.47
N THR A 121 3.62 27.80 -8.74
CA THR A 121 3.77 29.19 -9.22
C THR A 121 4.67 29.32 -10.45
N PHE A 122 5.54 28.33 -10.71
CA PHE A 122 6.47 28.33 -11.84
C PHE A 122 5.96 27.55 -13.06
N LYS A 123 4.75 27.01 -13.03
CA LYS A 123 4.20 26.10 -14.06
C LYS A 123 4.52 26.53 -15.50
N ASP A 124 4.32 27.80 -15.82
CA ASP A 124 4.51 28.33 -17.17
C ASP A 124 5.98 28.50 -17.59
N VAL A 125 6.90 28.63 -16.63
CA VAL A 125 8.34 28.80 -16.88
C VAL A 125 9.13 27.49 -16.71
N LEU A 126 8.52 26.46 -16.12
CA LEU A 126 9.15 25.15 -15.87
C LEU A 126 9.83 24.54 -17.09
N PRO A 127 9.24 24.48 -18.31
CA PRO A 127 9.91 23.86 -19.45
C PRO A 127 11.28 24.48 -19.76
N LYS A 128 11.40 25.81 -19.65
CA LYS A 128 12.67 26.52 -19.85
C LYS A 128 13.63 26.28 -18.69
N VAL A 129 13.13 26.32 -17.46
CA VAL A 129 13.94 26.15 -16.24
C VAL A 129 14.50 24.74 -16.15
N LEU A 130 13.71 23.71 -16.45
CA LEU A 130 14.10 22.29 -16.39
C LEU A 130 15.06 21.91 -17.52
N ALA A 131 14.98 22.56 -18.68
CA ALA A 131 15.91 22.36 -19.80
C ALA A 131 17.36 22.78 -19.47
N LEU A 132 17.60 23.51 -18.38
CA LEU A 132 18.93 23.85 -17.89
C LEU A 132 19.67 22.66 -17.25
N GLY A 133 19.00 21.52 -17.01
CA GLY A 133 19.61 20.33 -16.43
C GLY A 133 19.62 20.36 -14.89
N ASN A 134 20.67 19.78 -14.29
CA ASN A 134 20.82 19.52 -12.86
C ASN A 134 19.73 18.59 -12.30
N SER A 135 19.66 18.42 -10.98
CA SER A 135 18.67 17.56 -10.33
C SER A 135 17.25 17.91 -10.74
N ALA A 136 16.93 19.20 -10.92
CA ALA A 136 15.62 19.62 -11.43
C ALA A 136 15.34 19.07 -12.84
N GLY A 137 16.29 19.19 -13.77
CA GLY A 137 16.13 18.66 -15.13
C GLY A 137 16.07 17.13 -15.19
N GLU A 138 16.88 16.44 -14.38
CA GLU A 138 16.86 14.96 -14.26
C GLU A 138 15.53 14.44 -13.67
N HIS A 139 14.87 15.27 -12.86
CA HIS A 139 13.57 15.00 -12.24
C HIS A 139 12.44 15.85 -12.85
N ALA A 140 12.57 16.22 -14.12
CA ALA A 140 11.60 17.10 -14.78
C ALA A 140 10.16 16.56 -14.72
N PHE A 141 9.99 15.25 -14.89
CA PHE A 141 8.68 14.61 -14.89
C PHE A 141 7.91 14.81 -13.57
N PRO A 142 8.42 14.39 -12.39
CA PRO A 142 7.71 14.59 -11.13
C PRO A 142 7.52 16.08 -10.76
N ILE A 143 8.42 16.98 -11.16
CA ILE A 143 8.26 18.42 -10.91
C ILE A 143 7.10 19.00 -11.73
N ILE A 144 6.97 18.60 -13.00
CA ILE A 144 5.83 19.01 -13.84
C ILE A 144 4.53 18.47 -13.24
N GLU A 145 4.48 17.20 -12.86
CA GLU A 145 3.29 16.61 -12.24
C GLU A 145 2.95 17.32 -10.92
N MET A 146 3.94 17.68 -10.10
CA MET A 146 3.74 18.45 -8.87
C MET A 146 3.11 19.83 -9.15
N ALA A 147 3.58 20.54 -10.17
CA ALA A 147 3.01 21.82 -10.61
C ALA A 147 1.61 21.68 -11.23
N GLU A 148 1.34 20.57 -11.90
CA GLU A 148 0.01 20.29 -12.42
C GLU A 148 -0.97 19.97 -11.29
N GLN A 149 -0.58 19.14 -10.32
CA GLN A 149 -1.44 18.77 -9.20
C GLN A 149 -1.68 19.95 -8.24
N SER A 150 -0.82 20.97 -8.21
CA SER A 150 -1.01 22.15 -7.36
C SER A 150 -2.32 22.90 -7.66
N GLN A 151 -2.89 22.75 -8.85
CA GLN A 151 -4.17 23.38 -9.23
C GLN A 151 -5.36 22.87 -8.41
N TYR A 152 -5.24 21.69 -7.81
CA TYR A 152 -6.27 21.06 -6.98
C TYR A 152 -6.03 21.28 -5.48
N MET A 153 -5.03 22.06 -5.09
CA MET A 153 -4.79 22.35 -3.69
C MET A 153 -5.84 23.33 -3.15
N MET A 154 -6.24 23.10 -1.90
CA MET A 154 -6.87 24.15 -1.08
C MET A 154 -5.82 25.21 -0.70
N SER A 155 -6.19 26.18 0.15
CA SER A 155 -5.17 27.07 0.72
C SER A 155 -4.14 26.26 1.53
N GLU A 156 -2.91 26.75 1.63
CA GLU A 156 -1.83 26.08 2.39
C GLU A 156 -2.27 25.73 3.81
N ARG A 157 -3.02 26.62 4.48
CA ARG A 157 -3.54 26.39 5.83
C ARG A 157 -4.58 25.27 5.88
N GLU A 158 -5.45 25.18 4.88
CA GLU A 158 -6.46 24.12 4.80
C GLU A 158 -5.84 22.77 4.46
N GLU A 159 -4.84 22.73 3.58
CA GLU A 159 -4.10 21.50 3.27
C GLU A 159 -3.32 20.98 4.47
N VAL A 160 -2.64 21.87 5.21
CA VAL A 160 -1.95 21.52 6.46
C VAL A 160 -2.94 20.98 7.50
N LEU A 161 -4.06 21.69 7.71
CA LEU A 161 -5.10 21.23 8.64
C LEU A 161 -5.68 19.87 8.23
N ALA A 162 -5.91 19.64 6.94
CA ALA A 162 -6.36 18.34 6.44
C ALA A 162 -5.35 17.23 6.75
N ASN A 163 -4.05 17.46 6.55
CA ASN A 163 -3.02 16.48 6.87
C ASN A 163 -2.95 16.17 8.38
N GLU A 164 -3.03 17.19 9.24
CA GLU A 164 -3.08 17.01 10.70
C GLU A 164 -4.30 16.19 11.14
N LEU A 165 -5.48 16.53 10.62
CA LEU A 165 -6.72 15.83 10.94
C LEU A 165 -6.74 14.38 10.43
N ASN A 166 -6.00 14.06 9.35
CA ASN A 166 -5.97 12.74 8.74
C ASN A 166 -5.53 11.64 9.72
N LEU A 167 -4.63 11.97 10.66
CA LEU A 167 -4.18 11.05 11.71
C LEU A 167 -5.33 10.49 12.55
N SER A 168 -6.36 11.31 12.78
CA SER A 168 -7.60 10.93 13.48
C SER A 168 -8.78 10.68 12.51
N GLY A 169 -8.54 10.87 11.22
CA GLY A 169 -9.48 10.70 10.11
C GLY A 169 -9.22 9.41 9.35
N ALA A 170 -8.98 9.50 8.04
CA ALA A 170 -8.88 8.32 7.17
C ALA A 170 -7.74 7.37 7.57
N ALA A 171 -6.61 7.87 8.07
CA ALA A 171 -5.52 7.01 8.53
C ALA A 171 -5.94 6.15 9.74
N ALA A 172 -6.62 6.73 10.73
CA ALA A 172 -7.14 5.99 11.89
C ALA A 172 -8.14 4.90 11.48
N TRP A 173 -9.05 5.21 10.54
CA TRP A 173 -10.02 4.24 10.02
C TRP A 173 -9.35 3.10 9.25
N SER A 174 -8.31 3.41 8.45
CA SER A 174 -7.52 2.40 7.73
C SER A 174 -6.81 1.46 8.72
N LYS A 175 -6.16 2.01 9.76
CA LYS A 175 -5.51 1.22 10.82
C LYS A 175 -6.50 0.35 11.58
N LEU A 176 -7.67 0.90 11.96
CA LEU A 176 -8.70 0.14 12.64
C LEU A 176 -9.22 -1.02 11.78
N GLN A 177 -9.45 -0.78 10.48
CA GLN A 177 -9.85 -1.84 9.55
C GLN A 177 -8.79 -2.96 9.49
N GLY A 178 -7.51 -2.59 9.42
CA GLY A 178 -6.39 -3.53 9.48
C GLY A 178 -6.41 -4.39 10.74
N VAL A 179 -6.51 -3.75 11.92
CA VAL A 179 -6.55 -4.42 13.23
C VAL A 179 -7.76 -5.36 13.36
N VAL A 180 -8.96 -4.90 13.01
CA VAL A 180 -10.19 -5.70 13.11
C VAL A 180 -10.09 -6.95 12.24
N THR A 181 -9.55 -6.82 11.03
CA THR A 181 -9.45 -7.95 10.10
C THR A 181 -8.30 -8.90 10.42
N SER A 182 -7.15 -8.41 10.90
CA SER A 182 -5.97 -9.24 11.23
C SER A 182 -6.16 -10.05 12.52
N GLN A 183 -6.93 -9.52 13.48
CA GLN A 183 -7.18 -10.20 14.76
C GLN A 183 -8.38 -11.15 14.71
N LYS A 184 -9.17 -11.13 13.63
CA LYS A 184 -10.33 -12.01 13.49
C LYS A 184 -9.89 -13.47 13.32
N THR A 185 -10.49 -14.33 14.13
CA THR A 185 -10.29 -15.78 14.11
C THR A 185 -11.63 -16.51 14.20
N VAL A 186 -11.60 -17.80 13.85
CA VAL A 186 -12.75 -18.70 13.86
C VAL A 186 -12.32 -20.05 14.44
N GLU A 187 -13.08 -20.58 15.40
CA GLU A 187 -12.96 -21.98 15.81
C GLU A 187 -13.55 -22.88 14.72
N PHE A 188 -12.72 -23.74 14.13
CA PHE A 188 -13.09 -24.57 13.00
C PHE A 188 -12.66 -26.02 13.20
N GLU A 189 -13.59 -26.96 13.04
CA GLU A 189 -13.27 -28.38 13.07
C GLU A 189 -12.75 -28.85 11.71
N LEU A 190 -11.51 -29.37 11.70
CA LEU A 190 -10.86 -29.97 10.55
C LEU A 190 -10.19 -31.27 10.97
N GLY A 191 -10.53 -32.38 10.31
CA GLY A 191 -9.96 -33.70 10.64
C GLY A 191 -10.29 -34.20 12.04
N GLY A 192 -11.48 -33.86 12.57
CA GLY A 192 -11.93 -34.27 13.91
C GLY A 192 -11.31 -33.48 15.06
N LYS A 193 -10.61 -32.37 14.78
CA LYS A 193 -10.01 -31.48 15.78
C LYS A 193 -10.49 -30.06 15.56
N ILE A 194 -10.92 -29.40 16.63
CA ILE A 194 -11.21 -27.97 16.65
C ILE A 194 -9.88 -27.21 16.66
N GLN A 195 -9.76 -26.22 15.78
CA GLN A 195 -8.59 -25.36 15.64
C GLN A 195 -9.03 -23.91 15.53
N THR A 196 -8.30 -22.99 16.16
CA THR A 196 -8.46 -21.55 15.96
C THR A 196 -7.77 -21.13 14.66
N LEU A 197 -8.56 -20.82 13.63
CA LEU A 197 -8.03 -20.39 12.33
C LEU A 197 -8.07 -18.86 12.20
N PRO A 198 -6.96 -18.19 11.83
CA PRO A 198 -7.03 -16.82 11.34
C PRO A 198 -7.75 -16.78 9.98
N MET A 199 -8.34 -15.64 9.63
CA MET A 199 -9.15 -15.52 8.40
C MET A 199 -8.44 -15.99 7.12
N PRO A 200 -7.15 -15.70 6.87
CA PRO A 200 -6.45 -16.22 5.69
C PRO A 200 -6.38 -17.76 5.64
N ALA A 201 -6.21 -18.42 6.79
CA ALA A 201 -6.19 -19.88 6.87
C ALA A 201 -7.58 -20.48 6.60
N LEU A 202 -8.64 -19.81 7.06
CA LEU A 202 -10.01 -20.21 6.75
C LEU A 202 -10.32 -20.04 5.25
N ILE A 203 -9.93 -18.92 4.65
CA ILE A 203 -10.10 -18.63 3.21
C ILE A 203 -9.33 -19.65 2.35
N ASN A 204 -8.16 -20.12 2.79
CA ASN A 204 -7.43 -21.17 2.09
C ASN A 204 -8.22 -22.48 1.97
N LEU A 205 -9.20 -22.72 2.84
CA LEU A 205 -10.08 -23.88 2.71
C LEU A 205 -11.05 -23.79 1.52
N HIS A 206 -11.17 -22.65 0.82
CA HIS A 206 -11.97 -22.52 -0.39
C HIS A 206 -11.53 -23.43 -1.54
N SER A 207 -10.27 -23.87 -1.55
CA SER A 207 -9.74 -24.82 -2.52
C SER A 207 -9.62 -26.25 -1.97
N HIS A 208 -10.11 -26.50 -0.74
CA HIS A 208 -10.05 -27.83 -0.13
C HIS A 208 -10.81 -28.87 -1.00
N PRO A 209 -10.30 -30.10 -1.17
CA PRO A 209 -10.91 -31.10 -2.06
C PRO A 209 -12.31 -31.54 -1.61
N ASP A 210 -12.56 -31.63 -0.30
CA ASP A 210 -13.87 -31.97 0.28
C ASP A 210 -14.83 -30.77 0.26
N GLU A 211 -15.99 -30.92 -0.39
CA GLU A 211 -17.05 -29.91 -0.47
C GLU A 211 -17.64 -29.55 0.91
N SER A 212 -17.77 -30.52 1.81
CA SER A 212 -18.29 -30.28 3.16
C SER A 212 -17.40 -29.32 3.93
N VAL A 213 -16.08 -29.49 3.81
CA VAL A 213 -15.09 -28.58 4.42
C VAL A 213 -15.22 -27.19 3.81
N ARG A 214 -15.27 -27.07 2.47
CA ARG A 214 -15.42 -25.77 1.79
C ARG A 214 -16.69 -25.04 2.22
N LYS A 215 -17.82 -25.76 2.28
CA LYS A 215 -19.12 -25.20 2.65
C LYS A 215 -19.10 -24.67 4.09
N ARG A 216 -18.66 -25.50 5.06
CA ARG A 216 -18.56 -25.06 6.46
C ARG A 216 -17.59 -23.88 6.61
N ALA A 217 -16.47 -23.88 5.89
CA ALA A 217 -15.51 -22.79 5.93
C ALA A 217 -16.12 -21.48 5.40
N TYR A 218 -16.81 -21.53 4.27
CA TYR A 218 -17.53 -20.38 3.70
C TYR A 218 -18.60 -19.84 4.65
N GLU A 219 -19.44 -20.72 5.23
CA GLU A 219 -20.48 -20.32 6.17
C GLU A 219 -19.88 -19.69 7.44
N ALA A 220 -18.80 -20.27 7.97
CA ALA A 220 -18.09 -19.73 9.11
C ALA A 220 -17.40 -18.39 8.80
N GLU A 221 -16.85 -18.24 7.60
CA GLU A 221 -16.28 -16.98 7.12
C GLU A 221 -17.35 -15.88 7.04
N MET A 222 -18.50 -16.17 6.42
CA MET A 222 -19.59 -15.20 6.31
C MET A 222 -20.09 -14.78 7.70
N ALA A 223 -20.26 -15.72 8.63
CA ALA A 223 -20.63 -15.42 10.01
C ALA A 223 -19.56 -14.58 10.74
N ALA A 224 -18.28 -14.87 10.49
CA ALA A 224 -17.17 -14.11 11.05
C ALA A 224 -17.19 -12.66 10.57
N TRP A 225 -17.35 -12.40 9.28
CA TRP A 225 -17.43 -11.04 8.75
C TRP A 225 -18.70 -10.32 9.19
N GLU A 226 -19.83 -11.01 9.22
CA GLU A 226 -21.10 -10.47 9.74
C GLU A 226 -20.95 -9.96 11.18
N SER A 227 -20.21 -10.69 12.03
CA SER A 227 -19.98 -10.30 13.43
C SER A 227 -19.15 -9.01 13.62
N VAL A 228 -18.45 -8.56 12.57
CA VAL A 228 -17.65 -7.32 12.57
C VAL A 228 -18.10 -6.34 11.48
N LYS A 229 -19.29 -6.52 10.91
CA LYS A 229 -19.77 -5.68 9.79
C LYS A 229 -19.87 -4.20 10.14
N GLU A 230 -20.30 -3.88 11.36
CA GLU A 230 -20.51 -2.50 11.80
C GLU A 230 -19.19 -1.71 11.88
N PRO A 231 -18.13 -2.19 12.56
CA PRO A 231 -16.85 -1.49 12.54
C PRO A 231 -16.24 -1.42 11.14
N LEU A 232 -16.38 -2.45 10.31
CA LEU A 232 -15.87 -2.42 8.93
C LEU A 232 -16.60 -1.40 8.05
N ALA A 233 -17.94 -1.33 8.16
CA ALA A 233 -18.75 -0.33 7.49
C ALA A 233 -18.41 1.09 7.97
N ALA A 234 -18.21 1.29 9.27
CA ALA A 234 -17.78 2.56 9.84
C ALA A 234 -16.40 2.99 9.29
N CYS A 235 -15.44 2.08 9.21
CA CYS A 235 -14.12 2.37 8.63
C CYS A 235 -14.24 2.80 7.16
N MET A 236 -15.01 2.06 6.35
CA MET A 236 -15.23 2.39 4.94
C MET A 236 -15.90 3.76 4.78
N ASN A 237 -16.94 4.05 5.57
CA ASN A 237 -17.64 5.33 5.56
C ASN A 237 -16.74 6.48 6.02
N GLY A 238 -15.90 6.25 7.04
CA GLY A 238 -14.92 7.24 7.52
C GLY A 238 -13.91 7.61 6.45
N ILE A 239 -13.32 6.62 5.79
CA ILE A 239 -12.36 6.84 4.69
C ILE A 239 -13.04 7.53 3.50
N LYS A 240 -14.21 7.06 3.06
CA LYS A 240 -14.89 7.64 1.89
C LYS A 240 -15.49 9.01 2.19
N GLY A 241 -15.99 9.25 3.40
CA GLY A 241 -16.43 10.56 3.84
C GLY A 241 -15.29 11.59 3.83
N TRP A 242 -14.11 11.19 4.33
CA TRP A 242 -12.89 11.98 4.26
C TRP A 242 -12.51 12.33 2.82
N VAL A 243 -12.34 11.31 1.97
CA VAL A 243 -11.94 11.49 0.56
C VAL A 243 -12.94 12.37 -0.21
N ASN A 244 -14.24 12.10 -0.06
CA ASN A 244 -15.27 12.87 -0.76
C ASN A 244 -15.30 14.34 -0.30
N THR A 245 -15.11 14.59 0.99
CA THR A 245 -15.07 15.96 1.53
C THR A 245 -13.89 16.72 0.93
N LEU A 246 -12.68 16.15 0.98
CA LEU A 246 -11.49 16.81 0.42
C LEU A 246 -11.61 17.02 -1.08
N ASN A 247 -12.13 16.05 -1.84
CA ASN A 247 -12.31 16.18 -3.28
C ASN A 247 -13.21 17.36 -3.65
N VAL A 248 -14.29 17.62 -2.90
CA VAL A 248 -15.14 18.80 -3.12
C VAL A 248 -14.36 20.10 -2.90
N HIS A 249 -13.59 20.20 -1.82
CA HIS A 249 -12.80 21.42 -1.52
C HIS A 249 -11.62 21.62 -2.48
N ARG A 250 -11.07 20.52 -3.00
CA ARG A 250 -9.98 20.50 -4.00
C ARG A 250 -10.46 20.68 -5.44
N GLY A 251 -11.75 20.96 -5.65
CA GLY A 251 -12.32 21.21 -6.98
C GLY A 251 -12.42 19.96 -7.88
N ARG A 252 -12.31 18.75 -7.32
CA ARG A 252 -12.50 17.50 -8.05
C ARG A 252 -13.98 17.27 -8.35
N LYS A 253 -14.31 16.88 -9.58
CA LYS A 253 -15.66 16.61 -10.07
C LYS A 253 -16.33 15.46 -9.34
N ASN A 254 -15.57 14.41 -9.03
CA ASN A 254 -16.04 13.22 -8.34
C ASN A 254 -14.86 12.41 -7.77
N ALA A 255 -15.18 11.35 -7.03
CA ALA A 255 -14.18 10.51 -6.35
C ALA A 255 -13.30 9.65 -7.30
N ILE A 256 -13.59 9.63 -8.61
CA ILE A 256 -12.85 8.86 -9.61
C ILE A 256 -11.80 9.74 -10.31
N GLU A 257 -11.98 11.06 -10.36
CA GLU A 257 -11.08 11.97 -11.08
C GLU A 257 -9.65 11.94 -10.53
N GLU A 258 -9.46 12.00 -9.22
CA GLU A 258 -8.11 11.90 -8.63
C GLU A 258 -7.41 10.57 -8.97
N PRO A 259 -8.02 9.39 -8.79
CA PRO A 259 -7.42 8.13 -9.24
C PRO A 259 -7.12 8.04 -10.74
N ILE A 260 -7.98 8.61 -11.60
CA ILE A 260 -7.77 8.65 -13.05
C ILE A 260 -6.55 9.52 -13.40
N ASP A 261 -6.48 10.72 -12.81
CA ASP A 261 -5.36 11.65 -13.00
C ASP A 261 -4.04 11.01 -12.52
N GLN A 262 -4.03 10.40 -11.32
CA GLN A 262 -2.85 9.68 -10.80
C GLN A 262 -2.45 8.50 -11.69
N GLY A 263 -3.43 7.79 -12.26
CA GLY A 263 -3.21 6.71 -13.21
C GLY A 263 -2.80 7.18 -14.60
N ARG A 264 -2.86 8.49 -14.87
CA ARG A 264 -2.62 9.12 -16.19
C ARG A 264 -3.42 8.43 -17.31
N ILE A 265 -4.68 8.11 -17.01
CA ILE A 265 -5.62 7.54 -17.97
C ILE A 265 -6.76 8.53 -18.22
N ASP A 266 -7.41 8.44 -19.37
CA ASP A 266 -8.62 9.22 -19.64
C ASP A 266 -9.86 8.48 -19.10
N PRO A 267 -10.95 9.19 -18.74
CA PRO A 267 -12.23 8.56 -18.37
C PRO A 267 -12.71 7.53 -19.39
N GLU A 268 -12.55 7.79 -20.69
CA GLU A 268 -12.91 6.90 -21.77
C GLU A 268 -12.10 5.59 -21.74
N THR A 269 -10.84 5.65 -21.30
CA THR A 269 -9.99 4.46 -21.12
C THR A 269 -10.50 3.59 -19.98
N LEU A 270 -10.88 4.22 -18.85
CA LEU A 270 -11.49 3.50 -17.73
C LEU A 270 -12.82 2.85 -18.14
N ASP A 271 -13.68 3.60 -18.83
CA ASP A 271 -14.97 3.11 -19.32
C ASP A 271 -14.81 1.96 -20.31
N ALA A 272 -13.83 2.03 -21.22
CA ALA A 272 -13.51 0.95 -22.14
C ALA A 272 -13.08 -0.32 -21.40
N MET A 273 -12.24 -0.20 -20.37
CA MET A 273 -11.85 -1.33 -19.52
C MET A 273 -13.06 -1.94 -18.81
N MET A 274 -13.91 -1.12 -18.18
CA MET A 274 -15.12 -1.56 -17.48
C MET A 274 -16.14 -2.22 -18.44
N GLY A 275 -16.27 -1.67 -19.66
CA GLY A 275 -17.08 -2.23 -20.73
C GLY A 275 -16.58 -3.62 -21.16
N ALA A 276 -15.29 -3.76 -21.44
CA ALA A 276 -14.69 -5.03 -21.83
C ALA A 276 -14.85 -6.12 -20.75
N MET A 277 -14.74 -5.74 -19.46
CA MET A 277 -15.02 -6.66 -18.35
C MET A 277 -16.49 -7.13 -18.37
N LYS A 278 -17.44 -6.20 -18.55
CA LYS A 278 -18.88 -6.52 -18.60
C LYS A 278 -19.23 -7.40 -19.80
N ASP A 279 -18.67 -7.11 -20.96
CA ASP A 279 -18.87 -7.89 -22.19
C ASP A 279 -18.31 -9.31 -22.08
N SER A 280 -17.35 -9.53 -21.17
CA SER A 280 -16.80 -10.85 -20.85
C SER A 280 -17.70 -11.69 -19.92
N PHE A 281 -18.74 -11.11 -19.29
CA PHE A 281 -19.62 -11.82 -18.36
C PHE A 281 -20.29 -13.08 -18.94
N PRO A 282 -20.75 -13.13 -20.21
CA PRO A 282 -21.24 -14.37 -20.81
C PRO A 282 -20.22 -15.51 -20.78
N THR A 283 -18.93 -15.22 -20.98
CA THR A 283 -17.84 -16.22 -20.90
C THR A 283 -17.69 -16.75 -19.48
N PHE A 284 -17.67 -15.87 -18.47
CA PHE A 284 -17.64 -16.29 -17.06
C PHE A 284 -18.88 -17.11 -16.68
N ARG A 285 -20.08 -16.71 -17.10
CA ARG A 285 -21.32 -17.47 -16.88
C ARG A 285 -21.25 -18.86 -17.52
N ARG A 286 -20.74 -18.96 -18.76
CA ARG A 286 -20.53 -20.25 -19.44
C ARG A 286 -19.55 -21.12 -18.66
N TYR A 287 -18.44 -20.55 -18.20
CA TYR A 287 -17.45 -21.25 -17.39
C TYR A 287 -18.05 -21.77 -16.07
N PHE A 288 -18.77 -20.94 -15.30
CA PHE A 288 -19.36 -21.38 -14.04
C PHE A 288 -20.47 -22.42 -14.22
N LYS A 289 -21.27 -22.33 -15.29
CA LYS A 289 -22.23 -23.40 -15.63
C LYS A 289 -21.53 -24.72 -15.99
N ALA A 290 -20.46 -24.66 -16.77
CA ALA A 290 -19.68 -25.85 -17.10
C ALA A 290 -19.01 -26.47 -15.86
N LYS A 291 -18.53 -25.63 -14.93
CA LYS A 291 -17.98 -26.07 -13.64
C LYS A 291 -19.06 -26.69 -12.76
N ALA A 292 -20.25 -26.09 -12.66
CA ALA A 292 -21.39 -26.66 -11.93
C ALA A 292 -21.79 -28.04 -12.49
N ALA A 293 -21.91 -28.16 -13.82
CA ALA A 293 -22.23 -29.42 -14.49
C ALA A 293 -21.19 -30.52 -14.19
N ARG A 294 -19.90 -30.17 -14.07
CA ARG A 294 -18.85 -31.12 -13.65
C ARG A 294 -19.02 -31.63 -12.22
N PHE A 295 -19.63 -30.85 -11.33
CA PHE A 295 -19.99 -31.27 -9.98
C PHE A 295 -21.39 -31.90 -9.89
N GLY A 296 -22.09 -32.08 -11.03
CA GLY A 296 -23.46 -32.57 -11.03
C GLY A 296 -24.47 -31.59 -10.43
N GLN A 297 -24.17 -30.28 -10.47
CA GLN A 297 -24.98 -29.20 -9.90
C GLN A 297 -25.56 -28.32 -11.01
N ASP A 298 -26.78 -27.82 -10.82
CA ASP A 298 -27.44 -26.90 -11.77
C ASP A 298 -26.84 -25.49 -11.75
N ALA A 299 -26.35 -25.06 -10.58
CA ALA A 299 -25.68 -23.79 -10.35
C ALA A 299 -24.49 -24.00 -9.41
N LEU A 300 -23.45 -23.18 -9.59
CA LEU A 300 -22.25 -23.26 -8.76
C LEU A 300 -22.49 -22.49 -7.45
N PRO A 301 -22.54 -23.14 -6.28
CA PRO A 301 -22.59 -22.42 -5.01
C PRO A 301 -21.28 -21.69 -4.74
N TRP A 302 -21.32 -20.66 -3.89
CA TRP A 302 -20.14 -19.83 -3.59
C TRP A 302 -18.94 -20.63 -3.09
N TRP A 303 -19.16 -21.62 -2.23
CA TRP A 303 -18.11 -22.51 -1.71
C TRP A 303 -17.49 -23.45 -2.76
N ASN A 304 -18.02 -23.51 -3.99
CA ASN A 304 -17.44 -24.27 -5.10
C ASN A 304 -16.74 -23.38 -6.15
N LEU A 305 -16.69 -22.06 -5.94
CA LEU A 305 -16.05 -21.13 -6.88
C LEU A 305 -14.57 -21.46 -7.09
N PHE A 306 -13.85 -21.77 -6.01
CA PHE A 306 -12.42 -22.12 -6.02
C PHE A 306 -12.14 -23.62 -5.89
N ALA A 307 -13.19 -24.45 -5.87
CA ALA A 307 -13.05 -25.89 -5.82
C ALA A 307 -12.16 -26.40 -6.96
N PRO A 308 -11.21 -27.33 -6.70
CA PRO A 308 -10.39 -27.91 -7.74
C PRO A 308 -11.25 -28.68 -8.74
N VAL A 309 -10.99 -28.47 -10.04
CA VAL A 309 -11.62 -29.23 -11.12
C VAL A 309 -10.62 -30.30 -11.56
N GLY A 310 -10.59 -31.41 -10.84
CA GLY A 310 -9.61 -32.49 -11.04
C GLY A 310 -9.00 -32.95 -9.72
N LYS A 311 -7.83 -33.60 -9.80
CA LYS A 311 -7.07 -34.04 -8.63
C LYS A 311 -5.95 -33.06 -8.35
N ILE A 312 -5.85 -32.60 -7.09
CA ILE A 312 -4.64 -31.96 -6.58
C ILE A 312 -3.74 -33.09 -6.10
N GLU A 313 -2.61 -33.32 -6.76
CA GLU A 313 -1.72 -34.44 -6.47
C GLU A 313 -0.42 -34.01 -5.77
N LYS A 314 -0.21 -32.70 -5.59
CA LYS A 314 1.02 -32.18 -5.00
C LYS A 314 0.76 -30.99 -4.09
N GLU A 315 1.28 -31.09 -2.88
CA GLU A 315 1.52 -29.97 -1.98
C GLU A 315 3.00 -29.61 -2.05
N TYR A 316 3.32 -28.33 -1.97
CA TYR A 316 4.70 -27.86 -1.95
C TYR A 316 5.08 -27.45 -0.53
N SER A 317 6.18 -27.99 -0.03
CA SER A 317 6.88 -27.37 1.10
C SER A 317 7.46 -26.02 0.67
N PHE A 318 7.76 -25.15 1.63
CA PHE A 318 8.35 -23.84 1.32
C PHE A 318 9.66 -23.94 0.50
N PRO A 319 10.62 -24.85 0.82
CA PRO A 319 11.80 -25.05 -0.02
C PRO A 319 11.47 -25.49 -1.45
N GLU A 320 10.53 -26.42 -1.63
CA GLU A 320 10.14 -26.86 -2.98
C GLU A 320 9.47 -25.75 -3.79
N ALA A 321 8.70 -24.88 -3.13
CA ALA A 321 8.11 -23.70 -3.75
C ALA A 321 9.19 -22.69 -4.17
N ALA A 322 10.20 -22.46 -3.32
CA ALA A 322 11.34 -21.60 -3.64
C ALA A 322 12.12 -22.14 -4.86
N ASP A 323 12.48 -23.42 -4.84
CA ASP A 323 13.19 -24.07 -5.96
C ASP A 323 12.37 -24.01 -7.26
N PHE A 324 11.04 -24.22 -7.16
CA PHE A 324 10.15 -24.10 -8.30
C PHE A 324 10.15 -22.67 -8.88
N ILE A 325 10.05 -21.65 -8.02
CA ILE A 325 10.08 -20.24 -8.44
C ILE A 325 11.42 -19.91 -9.11
N LEU A 326 12.54 -20.23 -8.47
CA LEU A 326 13.88 -19.94 -9.00
C LEU A 326 14.11 -20.59 -10.36
N LYS A 327 13.71 -21.86 -10.50
CA LYS A 327 13.81 -22.59 -11.77
C LYS A 327 13.00 -21.91 -12.88
N ASN A 328 11.78 -21.45 -12.60
CA ASN A 328 10.95 -20.82 -13.62
C ASN A 328 11.39 -19.37 -13.90
N PHE A 329 11.85 -18.63 -12.91
CA PHE A 329 12.41 -17.29 -13.12
C PHE A 329 13.65 -17.33 -14.00
N GLU A 330 14.51 -18.34 -13.83
CA GLU A 330 15.68 -18.53 -14.69
C GLU A 330 15.32 -18.75 -16.16
N THR A 331 14.14 -19.34 -16.45
CA THR A 331 13.67 -19.50 -17.85
C THR A 331 13.30 -18.17 -18.51
N PHE A 332 13.08 -17.12 -17.71
CA PHE A 332 12.76 -15.78 -18.17
C PHE A 332 14.00 -14.86 -18.14
N SER A 333 14.68 -14.77 -16.99
CA SER A 333 15.88 -13.94 -16.79
C SER A 333 16.73 -14.49 -15.63
N PRO A 334 18.04 -14.73 -15.84
CA PRO A 334 18.97 -15.07 -14.77
C PRO A 334 19.02 -14.01 -13.66
N GLU A 335 18.93 -12.73 -14.00
CA GLU A 335 18.94 -11.61 -13.05
C GLU A 335 17.71 -11.65 -12.12
N LEU A 336 16.53 -11.97 -12.65
CA LEU A 336 15.32 -12.14 -11.84
C LEU A 336 15.45 -13.34 -10.89
N ARG A 337 16.05 -14.45 -11.35
CA ARG A 337 16.35 -15.60 -10.49
C ARG A 337 17.31 -15.20 -9.37
N ASP A 338 18.38 -14.46 -9.68
CA ASP A 338 19.37 -14.05 -8.69
C ASP A 338 18.80 -13.08 -7.66
N PHE A 339 17.96 -12.14 -8.10
CA PHE A 339 17.23 -11.25 -7.20
C PHE A 339 16.30 -12.05 -6.25
N ALA A 340 15.49 -12.96 -6.79
CA ALA A 340 14.62 -13.80 -5.97
C ALA A 340 15.42 -14.71 -5.02
N LYS A 341 16.53 -15.27 -5.49
CA LYS A 341 17.43 -16.08 -4.66
C LYS A 341 17.96 -15.27 -3.48
N ASN A 342 18.38 -14.03 -3.73
CA ASN A 342 18.84 -13.12 -2.69
C ASN A 342 17.77 -12.88 -1.61
N ALA A 343 16.50 -12.71 -2.02
CA ALA A 343 15.39 -12.56 -1.08
C ALA A 343 15.17 -13.81 -0.21
N PHE A 344 15.29 -15.02 -0.78
CA PHE A 344 15.22 -16.27 -0.02
C PHE A 344 16.42 -16.47 0.91
N ASP A 345 17.64 -16.23 0.42
CA ASP A 345 18.89 -16.46 1.17
C ASP A 345 19.04 -15.49 2.37
N ASN A 346 18.52 -14.26 2.25
CA ASN A 346 18.67 -13.21 3.26
C ASN A 346 17.40 -12.98 4.09
N ASN A 347 16.46 -13.94 4.08
CA ASN A 347 15.21 -13.86 4.86
C ASN A 347 14.44 -12.54 4.63
N TRP A 348 14.18 -12.14 3.38
CA TRP A 348 13.34 -10.97 3.11
C TRP A 348 11.83 -11.29 3.14
N ILE A 349 11.47 -12.52 3.50
CA ILE A 349 10.11 -13.05 3.34
C ILE A 349 9.54 -13.47 4.70
N ASP A 350 8.38 -12.91 5.05
CA ASP A 350 7.55 -13.40 6.15
C ASP A 350 6.34 -14.17 5.61
N ALA A 351 6.42 -15.52 5.62
CA ALA A 351 5.47 -16.38 4.92
C ALA A 351 4.43 -17.05 5.84
N GLU A 352 4.77 -17.29 7.12
CA GLU A 352 3.90 -18.03 8.05
C GLU A 352 2.58 -17.28 8.30
N GLN A 353 1.44 -17.97 8.22
CA GLN A 353 0.14 -17.44 8.61
C GLN A 353 -0.03 -17.55 10.13
N ARG A 354 -0.49 -16.48 10.78
CA ARG A 354 -0.67 -16.44 12.24
C ARG A 354 -1.69 -15.39 12.68
N PRO A 355 -2.33 -15.54 13.84
CA PRO A 355 -3.17 -14.50 14.42
C PRO A 355 -2.43 -13.17 14.51
N GLY A 356 -3.13 -12.07 14.22
CA GLY A 356 -2.54 -10.73 14.26
C GLY A 356 -1.76 -10.34 13.01
N LYS A 357 -1.38 -11.28 12.13
CA LYS A 357 -0.78 -10.98 10.83
C LYS A 357 -1.86 -10.60 9.81
N ARG A 358 -1.60 -9.52 9.07
CA ARG A 358 -2.46 -9.04 7.98
C ARG A 358 -2.61 -10.11 6.90
N GLY A 359 -3.84 -10.32 6.43
CA GLY A 359 -4.12 -11.23 5.32
C GLY A 359 -3.66 -10.68 3.97
N GLY A 360 -3.45 -11.58 3.00
CA GLY A 360 -2.99 -11.25 1.65
C GLY A 360 -1.46 -11.32 1.51
N ALA A 361 -0.92 -10.59 0.55
CA ALA A 361 0.51 -10.47 0.28
C ALA A 361 0.83 -9.04 -0.20
N PHE A 362 2.01 -8.54 0.15
CA PHE A 362 2.56 -7.24 -0.29
C PHE A 362 4.08 -7.36 -0.39
N CYS A 363 4.72 -6.40 -1.07
CA CYS A 363 6.17 -6.32 -1.23
C CYS A 363 6.65 -4.90 -0.95
#